data_AF-C6XMJ4-F1
#
_entry.id   AF-C6XMJ4-F1
#
_cell.length_a   1.000
_cell.length_b   1.000
_cell.length_c   1.000
_cell.angle_alpha   90.00
_cell.angle_beta   90.00
_cell.angle_gamma   90.00
#
_symmetry.space_group_name_H-M   'P 1'
#
loop_
_entity.id
_entity.type
_entity.pdbx_description
1 polymer ?
#
loop_
_entity_poly.entity_id
_entity_poly.type
_entity_poly.pdbx_seq_one_letter_code
_entity_poly.pdbx_strand_id
1 'polypeptide(L)'
;MDFLPDLIDWAWARHHNEWSWYIRPLIIIAFCAAAWFRRPVLLIALGLFFPLSAIVFPAPENPKPYVVEFLESERQMLEALSLFGFIGFVVLVVVFLGLLAAALWRRSFWTGVLVANLGGVLKLIVSILLWQDVGDAAILPTIITALIFNAVALGFWWRFVKQNKQPISSKPLD
;
A
#
# COMPACT_ATOMS: atom_id res chain seq x y z
N MET A 1 -10.32 33.20 -7.83
CA MET A 1 -9.45 32.02 -7.70
C MET A 1 -9.66 31.51 -6.29
N ASP A 2 -10.31 30.36 -6.17
CA ASP A 2 -10.57 29.74 -4.89
C ASP A 2 -9.45 28.72 -4.66
N PHE A 3 -8.55 29.05 -3.73
CA PHE A 3 -7.31 28.29 -3.48
C PHE A 3 -7.55 26.79 -3.21
N LEU A 4 -8.67 26.44 -2.56
CA LEU A 4 -8.98 25.07 -2.19
C LEU A 4 -9.40 24.19 -3.39
N PRO A 5 -10.39 24.59 -4.21
CA PRO A 5 -10.67 23.94 -5.50
C PRO A 5 -9.42 23.79 -6.37
N ASP A 6 -8.64 24.85 -6.52
CA ASP A 6 -7.44 24.84 -7.37
C ASP A 6 -6.39 23.82 -6.87
N LEU A 7 -6.23 23.67 -5.55
CA LEU A 7 -5.33 22.68 -4.95
C LEU A 7 -5.84 21.24 -5.14
N ILE A 8 -7.15 21.02 -5.01
CA ILE A 8 -7.77 19.69 -5.20
C ILE A 8 -7.64 19.25 -6.65
N ASP A 9 -7.96 20.11 -7.61
CA ASP A 9 -7.83 19.80 -9.03
C ASP A 9 -6.37 19.59 -9.44
N TRP A 10 -5.44 20.37 -8.87
CA TRP A 10 -4.00 20.16 -9.05
C TRP A 10 -3.53 18.79 -8.55
N ALA A 11 -4.01 18.37 -7.38
CA ALA A 11 -3.70 17.06 -6.80
C ALA A 11 -4.32 15.94 -7.65
N TRP A 12 -5.57 16.12 -8.08
CA TRP A 12 -6.31 15.17 -8.90
C TRP A 12 -5.63 14.93 -10.25
N ALA A 13 -5.18 15.99 -10.92
CA ALA A 13 -4.47 15.90 -12.18
C ALA A 13 -3.16 15.08 -12.07
N ARG A 14 -2.47 15.16 -10.93
CA ARG A 14 -1.23 14.39 -10.68
C ARG A 14 -1.48 12.93 -10.33
N HIS A 15 -2.60 12.62 -9.70
CA HIS A 15 -3.00 11.25 -9.35
C HIS A 15 -3.26 10.36 -10.57
N HIS A 16 -3.51 10.97 -11.75
CA HIS A 16 -3.54 10.28 -13.05
C HIS A 16 -2.20 9.67 -13.46
N ASN A 17 -1.10 10.03 -12.80
CA ASN A 17 0.19 9.48 -13.10
C ASN A 17 0.36 8.10 -12.43
N GLU A 18 0.33 7.04 -13.25
CA GLU A 18 0.45 5.64 -12.82
C GLU A 18 1.77 5.31 -12.11
N TRP A 19 2.81 6.14 -12.24
CA TRP A 19 4.03 5.98 -11.45
C TRP A 19 3.73 6.00 -9.95
N SER A 20 2.76 6.80 -9.51
CA SER A 20 2.29 6.78 -8.12
C SER A 20 1.72 5.42 -7.72
N TRP A 21 1.14 4.68 -8.66
CA TRP A 21 0.54 3.36 -8.42
C TRP A 21 1.62 2.30 -8.24
N TYR A 22 2.67 2.37 -9.06
CA TYR A 22 3.80 1.42 -9.02
C TYR A 22 4.73 1.61 -7.82
N ILE A 23 4.90 2.85 -7.32
CA ILE A 23 5.74 3.08 -6.13
C ILE A 23 5.06 2.65 -4.83
N ARG A 24 3.72 2.62 -4.77
CA ARG A 24 2.97 2.25 -3.56
C ARG A 24 3.34 0.87 -3.00
N PRO A 25 3.41 -0.21 -3.80
CA PRO A 25 3.94 -1.50 -3.37
C PRO A 25 5.35 -1.40 -2.76
N LEU A 26 6.24 -0.60 -3.37
CA LEU A 26 7.61 -0.41 -2.90
C LEU A 26 7.66 0.33 -1.56
N ILE A 27 6.82 1.35 -1.39
CA ILE A 27 6.66 2.08 -0.12
C ILE A 27 6.21 1.13 0.99
N ILE A 28 5.22 0.27 0.72
CA ILE A 28 4.73 -0.73 1.69
C ILE A 28 5.84 -1.73 2.05
N ILE A 29 6.62 -2.22 1.09
CA ILE A 29 7.76 -3.11 1.37
C ILE A 29 8.79 -2.40 2.25
N ALA A 30 9.13 -1.15 1.93
CA ALA A 30 10.06 -0.35 2.72
C ALA A 30 9.51 -0.07 4.13
N PHE A 31 8.20 0.17 4.26
CA PHE A 31 7.51 0.37 5.52
C PHE A 31 7.58 -0.89 6.39
N CYS A 32 7.31 -2.05 5.80
CA CYS A 32 7.46 -3.36 6.44
C CYS A 32 8.90 -3.60 6.93
N ALA A 33 9.90 -3.26 6.11
CA ALA A 33 11.30 -3.36 6.49
C ALA A 33 11.63 -2.41 7.66
N ALA A 34 11.18 -1.16 7.61
CA ALA A 34 11.36 -0.20 8.70
C ALA A 34 10.74 -0.68 10.01
N ALA A 35 9.54 -1.27 9.97
CA ALA A 35 8.89 -1.87 11.13
C ALA A 35 9.71 -3.05 11.69
N TRP A 36 10.12 -3.98 10.82
CA TRP A 36 10.89 -5.17 11.20
C TRP A 36 12.24 -4.82 11.82
N PHE A 37 12.96 -3.85 11.23
CA PHE A 37 14.26 -3.38 11.70
C PHE A 37 14.17 -2.31 12.79
N ARG A 38 12.97 -2.01 13.31
CA ARG A 38 12.74 -1.08 14.42
C ARG A 38 13.26 0.34 14.14
N ARG A 39 12.98 0.87 12.95
CA ARG A 39 13.37 2.23 12.52
C ARG A 39 12.17 3.18 12.56
N PRO A 40 11.83 3.79 13.71
CA PRO A 40 10.57 4.51 13.92
C PRO A 40 10.43 5.76 13.04
N VAL A 41 11.50 6.53 12.85
CA VAL A 41 11.48 7.73 11.99
C VAL A 41 11.14 7.36 10.55
N LEU A 42 11.81 6.33 10.02
CA LEU A 42 11.56 5.84 8.67
C LEU A 42 10.16 5.23 8.54
N LEU A 43 9.68 4.53 9.57
CA LEU A 43 8.34 3.96 9.62
C LEU A 43 7.26 5.04 9.52
N ILE A 44 7.36 6.11 10.32
CA ILE A 44 6.42 7.23 10.29
C ILE A 44 6.50 7.96 8.95
N ALA A 45 7.72 8.26 8.47
CA ALA A 45 7.92 8.94 7.20
C ALA A 45 7.29 8.17 6.03
N LEU A 46 7.49 6.85 5.95
CA LEU A 46 6.91 6.01 4.91
C LEU A 46 5.38 5.87 5.05
N GLY A 47 4.87 5.81 6.28
CA GLY A 47 3.43 5.77 6.55
C GLY A 47 2.71 7.03 6.08
N LEU A 48 3.31 8.21 6.31
CA LEU A 48 2.80 9.49 5.81
C LEU A 48 3.00 9.67 4.30
N PHE A 49 4.13 9.19 3.78
CA PHE A 49 4.44 9.27 2.36
C PHE A 49 3.54 8.37 1.50
N PHE A 50 3.03 7.25 2.04
CA PHE A 50 2.17 6.33 1.31
C PHE A 50 0.95 7.01 0.66
N PRO A 51 0.07 7.74 1.38
CA PRO A 51 -1.02 8.47 0.73
C PRO A 51 -0.53 9.65 -0.11
N LEU A 52 0.51 10.37 0.33
CA LEU A 52 1.06 11.52 -0.39
C LEU A 52 1.68 11.14 -1.74
N SER A 53 2.10 9.89 -1.90
CA SER A 53 2.69 9.37 -3.15
C SER A 53 1.81 9.56 -4.38
N ALA A 54 0.48 9.71 -4.20
CA ALA A 54 -0.49 10.00 -5.25
C ALA A 54 -0.18 11.29 -6.04
N ILE A 55 0.44 12.28 -5.40
CA ILE A 55 0.59 13.63 -5.96
C ILE A 55 2.05 14.03 -6.22
N VAL A 56 2.99 13.10 -6.07
CA VAL A 56 4.44 13.39 -6.19
C VAL A 56 4.87 13.54 -7.64
N PHE A 57 4.23 12.81 -8.56
CA PHE A 57 4.57 12.83 -9.98
C PHE A 57 3.82 13.94 -10.71
N PRO A 58 4.38 14.49 -11.80
CA PRO A 58 3.70 15.49 -12.62
C PRO A 58 2.44 14.89 -13.28
N ALA A 59 1.46 15.75 -13.58
CA ALA A 59 0.30 15.35 -14.35
C ALA A 59 0.75 14.83 -15.73
N PRO A 60 0.23 13.69 -16.20
CA PRO A 60 0.60 13.14 -17.50
C PRO A 60 0.05 14.01 -18.63
N GLU A 61 0.85 14.25 -19.68
CA GLU A 61 0.41 14.99 -20.87
C GLU A 61 -0.66 14.22 -21.65
N ASN A 62 -0.56 12.88 -21.66
CA ASN A 62 -1.47 11.98 -22.37
C ASN A 62 -1.90 10.84 -21.41
N PRO A 63 -2.90 11.05 -20.53
CA PRO A 63 -3.40 10.00 -19.66
C PRO A 63 -4.07 8.89 -20.48
N LYS A 64 -3.87 7.64 -20.09
CA LYS A 64 -4.50 6.50 -20.77
C LYS A 64 -6.01 6.52 -20.50
N PRO A 65 -6.87 6.16 -21.48
CA PRO A 65 -8.33 6.23 -21.31
C PRO A 65 -8.85 5.48 -20.07
N TYR A 66 -8.36 4.28 -19.81
CA TYR A 66 -8.79 3.50 -18.63
C TYR A 66 -8.41 4.17 -17.30
N VAL A 67 -7.32 4.94 -17.25
CA VAL A 67 -6.90 5.66 -16.03
C VAL A 67 -7.86 6.81 -15.76
N VAL A 68 -8.25 7.52 -16.81
CA VAL A 68 -9.24 8.61 -16.72
C VAL A 68 -10.58 8.08 -16.24
N GLU A 69 -11.08 7.00 -16.86
CA GLU A 69 -12.36 6.37 -16.49
C GLU A 69 -12.35 5.84 -15.04
N PHE A 70 -11.27 5.15 -14.65
CA PHE A 70 -11.09 4.67 -13.28
C PHE A 70 -11.09 5.81 -12.27
N LEU A 71 -10.33 6.88 -12.54
CA LEU A 71 -10.26 8.01 -11.62
C LEU A 71 -11.55 8.83 -11.62
N GLU A 72 -12.23 9.01 -12.74
CA GLU A 72 -13.52 9.71 -12.75
C GLU A 72 -14.54 9.01 -11.84
N SER A 73 -14.58 7.67 -11.88
CA SER A 73 -15.38 6.90 -10.92
C SER A 73 -14.92 7.13 -9.47
N GLU A 74 -13.60 7.28 -9.23
CA GLU A 74 -13.02 7.54 -7.89
C GLU A 74 -13.39 8.88 -7.35
N ARG A 75 -13.39 9.90 -8.20
CA ARG A 75 -13.83 11.23 -7.85
C ARG A 75 -15.31 11.24 -7.45
N GLN A 76 -16.18 10.67 -8.29
CA GLN A 76 -17.61 10.65 -8.03
C GLN A 76 -17.95 9.93 -6.73
N MET A 77 -17.29 8.79 -6.45
CA MET A 77 -17.49 8.06 -5.20
C MET A 77 -17.00 8.87 -3.98
N LEU A 78 -15.81 9.48 -4.06
CA LEU A 78 -15.26 10.29 -2.97
C LEU A 78 -16.14 11.52 -2.68
N GLU A 79 -16.66 12.16 -3.71
CA GLU A 79 -17.58 13.31 -3.60
C GLU A 79 -18.95 12.89 -3.02
N ALA A 80 -19.37 11.64 -3.24
CA ALA A 80 -20.60 11.08 -2.66
C ALA A 80 -20.47 10.60 -1.21
N LEU A 81 -19.25 10.50 -0.66
CA LEU A 81 -19.05 10.07 0.72
C LEU A 81 -19.55 11.12 1.71
N SER A 82 -20.29 10.67 2.72
CA SER A 82 -20.53 11.48 3.91
C SER A 82 -19.22 11.70 4.68
N LEU A 83 -19.19 12.72 5.53
CA LEU A 83 -18.05 12.96 6.44
C LEU A 83 -17.68 11.71 7.26
N PHE A 84 -18.68 10.97 7.74
CA PHE A 84 -18.46 9.71 8.46
C PHE A 84 -17.85 8.62 7.57
N GLY A 85 -18.29 8.53 6.31
CA GLY A 85 -17.72 7.60 5.33
C GLY A 85 -16.24 7.91 5.05
N PHE A 86 -15.92 9.20 4.85
CA PHE A 86 -14.55 9.65 4.65
C PHE A 86 -13.66 9.35 5.87
N ILE A 87 -14.11 9.68 7.09
CA ILE A 87 -13.38 9.37 8.33
C ILE A 87 -13.19 7.85 8.45
N GLY A 88 -14.22 7.05 8.16
CA GLY A 88 -14.14 5.59 8.18
C GLY A 88 -13.07 5.06 7.23
N PHE A 89 -13.01 5.60 6.00
CA PHE A 89 -11.98 5.24 5.02
C PHE A 89 -10.57 5.56 5.51
N VAL A 90 -10.34 6.76 6.06
CA VAL A 90 -9.04 7.16 6.62
C VAL A 90 -8.64 6.27 7.79
N VAL A 91 -9.56 6.01 8.73
CA VAL A 91 -9.32 5.12 9.88
C VAL A 91 -8.96 3.72 9.41
N LEU A 92 -9.61 3.20 8.37
CA LEU A 92 -9.32 1.87 7.83
C LEU A 92 -7.87 1.77 7.33
N VAL A 93 -7.39 2.79 6.61
CA VAL A 93 -5.99 2.85 6.14
C VAL A 93 -5.02 2.92 7.32
N VAL A 94 -5.30 3.76 8.32
CA VAL A 94 -4.45 3.92 9.51
C VAL A 94 -4.39 2.62 10.32
N VAL A 95 -5.54 1.95 10.52
CA VAL A 95 -5.62 0.66 11.21
C VAL A 95 -4.85 -0.42 10.47
N PHE A 96 -4.99 -0.50 9.14
CA PHE A 96 -4.23 -1.44 8.32
C PHE A 96 -2.71 -1.25 8.49
N LEU A 97 -2.21 -0.03 8.32
CA LEU A 97 -0.78 0.27 8.47
C LEU A 97 -0.31 0.02 9.91
N GLY A 98 -1.14 0.36 10.91
CA GLY A 98 -0.85 0.14 12.32
C GLY A 98 -0.74 -1.34 12.69
N LEU A 99 -1.67 -2.18 12.23
CA LEU A 99 -1.63 -3.64 12.43
C LEU A 99 -0.42 -4.27 11.75
N LEU A 100 -0.12 -3.84 10.52
CA LEU A 100 1.03 -4.34 9.76
C LEU A 100 2.35 -3.98 10.46
N ALA A 101 2.49 -2.73 10.89
CA ALA A 101 3.63 -2.27 11.67
C ALA A 101 3.74 -3.03 12.99
N ALA A 102 2.65 -3.17 13.75
CA ALA A 102 2.65 -3.86 15.04
C ALA A 102 3.07 -5.34 14.91
N ALA A 103 2.55 -6.05 13.91
CA ALA A 103 2.90 -7.45 13.66
C ALA A 103 4.40 -7.62 13.39
N LEU A 104 4.96 -6.81 12.48
CA LEU A 104 6.37 -6.89 12.10
C LEU A 104 7.29 -6.34 13.19
N TRP A 105 6.85 -5.31 13.93
CA TRP A 105 7.57 -4.81 15.10
C TRP A 105 7.72 -5.90 16.15
N ARG A 106 6.66 -6.67 16.44
CA ARG A 106 6.71 -7.83 17.34
C ARG A 106 7.45 -9.05 16.78
N ARG A 107 8.12 -8.91 15.62
CA ARG A 107 8.82 -9.98 14.90
C ARG A 107 7.91 -11.14 14.49
N SER A 108 6.59 -10.92 14.41
CA SER A 108 5.65 -11.91 13.90
C SER A 108 5.56 -11.83 12.38
N PHE A 109 6.49 -12.52 11.72
CA PHE A 109 6.60 -12.51 10.26
C PHE A 109 5.31 -12.95 9.56
N TRP A 110 4.75 -14.10 9.95
CA TRP A 110 3.55 -14.64 9.31
C TRP A 110 2.29 -13.84 9.61
N THR A 111 2.18 -13.23 10.80
CA THR A 111 1.09 -12.27 11.06
C THR A 111 1.21 -11.04 10.16
N GLY A 112 2.43 -10.54 9.90
CA GLY A 112 2.65 -9.44 8.96
C GLY A 112 2.23 -9.81 7.53
N VAL A 113 2.59 -11.00 7.06
CA VAL A 113 2.15 -11.52 5.75
C VAL A 113 0.62 -11.65 5.68
N LEU A 114 0.00 -12.18 6.73
CA LEU A 114 -1.46 -12.30 6.81
C LEU A 114 -2.14 -10.93 6.73
N VAL A 115 -1.71 -9.96 7.54
CA VAL A 115 -2.28 -8.60 7.54
C VAL A 115 -2.13 -7.95 6.16
N ALA A 116 -0.97 -8.07 5.52
CA ALA A 116 -0.73 -7.52 4.18
C ALA A 116 -1.69 -8.11 3.13
N ASN A 117 -1.87 -9.44 3.12
CA ASN A 117 -2.78 -10.10 2.19
C ASN A 117 -4.24 -9.77 2.47
N LEU A 118 -4.65 -9.66 3.75
CA LEU A 118 -5.99 -9.20 4.13
C LEU A 118 -6.25 -7.77 3.64
N GLY A 119 -5.26 -6.89 3.67
CA GLY A 119 -5.35 -5.55 3.09
C GLY A 119 -5.60 -5.59 1.58
N GLY A 120 -4.91 -6.49 0.86
CA GLY A 120 -5.15 -6.71 -0.57
C GLY A 120 -6.55 -7.24 -0.87
N VAL A 121 -7.03 -8.23 -0.11
CA VAL A 121 -8.39 -8.76 -0.24
C VAL A 121 -9.43 -7.68 0.06
N LEU A 122 -9.26 -6.93 1.15
CA LEU A 122 -10.15 -5.83 1.48
C LEU A 122 -10.17 -4.77 0.40
N LYS A 123 -9.00 -4.42 -0.16
CA LYS A 123 -8.91 -3.52 -1.32
C LYS A 123 -9.70 -4.05 -2.51
N LEU A 124 -9.63 -5.34 -2.81
CA LEU A 124 -10.42 -5.95 -3.88
C LEU A 124 -11.92 -5.93 -3.59
N ILE A 125 -12.33 -6.24 -2.35
CA ILE A 125 -13.74 -6.20 -1.96
C ILE A 125 -14.29 -4.78 -2.10
N VAL A 126 -13.56 -3.80 -1.57
CA VAL A 126 -13.88 -2.37 -1.75
C VAL A 126 -13.92 -2.05 -3.24
N SER A 127 -12.96 -2.55 -4.02
CA SER A 127 -12.88 -2.37 -5.47
C SER A 127 -14.10 -2.93 -6.22
N ILE A 128 -14.55 -4.12 -5.89
CA ILE A 128 -15.64 -4.76 -6.63
C ILE A 128 -17.00 -4.20 -6.18
N LEU A 129 -17.18 -4.01 -4.86
CA LEU A 129 -18.45 -3.53 -4.30
C LEU A 129 -18.73 -2.06 -4.63
N LEU A 130 -17.70 -1.22 -4.63
CA LEU A 130 -17.87 0.22 -4.87
C LEU A 130 -17.65 0.63 -6.34
N TRP A 131 -16.93 -0.17 -7.16
CA TRP A 131 -16.43 0.28 -8.46
C TRP A 131 -16.96 -0.52 -9.66
N GLN A 132 -17.84 -1.51 -9.46
CA GLN A 132 -18.52 -2.29 -10.53
C GLN A 132 -17.55 -2.67 -11.68
N ASP A 133 -17.87 -2.34 -12.95
CA ASP A 133 -17.08 -2.69 -14.14
C ASP A 133 -15.65 -2.10 -14.14
N VAL A 134 -15.46 -0.93 -13.51
CA VAL A 134 -14.13 -0.28 -13.39
C VAL A 134 -13.29 -0.93 -12.28
N GLY A 135 -13.94 -1.62 -11.34
CA GLY A 135 -13.31 -2.36 -10.25
C GLY A 135 -12.49 -3.55 -10.72
N ASP A 136 -12.85 -4.14 -11.86
CA ASP A 136 -12.11 -5.25 -12.47
C ASP A 136 -10.70 -4.84 -12.89
N ALA A 137 -10.51 -3.57 -13.29
CA ALA A 137 -9.20 -3.02 -13.64
C ALA A 137 -8.22 -3.04 -12.45
N ALA A 138 -8.71 -3.02 -11.21
CA ALA A 138 -7.89 -3.11 -10.02
C ALA A 138 -7.52 -4.54 -9.61
N ILE A 139 -8.18 -5.57 -10.18
CA ILE A 139 -7.93 -6.98 -9.86
C ILE A 139 -6.52 -7.37 -10.25
N LEU A 140 -6.15 -7.17 -11.52
CA LEU A 140 -4.85 -7.58 -12.04
C LEU A 140 -3.68 -6.88 -11.33
N PRO A 141 -3.67 -5.54 -11.15
CA PRO A 141 -2.63 -4.86 -10.37
C PRO A 141 -2.53 -5.35 -8.93
N THR A 142 -3.66 -5.67 -8.29
CA THR A 142 -3.66 -6.14 -6.90
C THR A 142 -3.09 -7.55 -6.78
N ILE A 143 -3.45 -8.47 -7.69
CA ILE A 143 -2.90 -9.82 -7.73
C ILE A 143 -1.39 -9.77 -7.99
N ILE A 144 -0.94 -9.01 -8.99
CA ILE A 144 0.49 -8.85 -9.29
C ILE A 144 1.24 -8.29 -8.08
N THR A 145 0.68 -7.26 -7.44
CA THR A 145 1.26 -6.67 -6.22
C THR A 145 1.37 -7.70 -5.10
N ALA A 146 0.32 -8.49 -4.87
CA ALA A 146 0.32 -9.54 -3.86
C ALA A 146 1.37 -10.62 -4.17
N LEU A 147 1.51 -11.04 -5.43
CA LEU A 147 2.52 -12.02 -5.83
C LEU A 147 3.94 -11.49 -5.59
N ILE A 148 4.23 -10.26 -6.03
CA ILE A 148 5.54 -9.62 -5.81
C ILE A 148 5.82 -9.49 -4.32
N PHE A 149 4.86 -9.00 -3.54
CA PHE A 149 5.00 -8.82 -2.09
C PHE A 149 5.30 -10.15 -1.39
N ASN A 150 4.52 -11.19 -1.69
CA ASN A 150 4.71 -12.51 -1.09
C ASN A 150 6.04 -13.14 -1.51
N ALA A 151 6.48 -12.98 -2.76
CA ALA A 151 7.79 -13.45 -3.21
C ALA A 151 8.94 -12.78 -2.44
N VAL A 152 8.90 -11.45 -2.29
CA VAL A 152 9.88 -10.69 -1.49
C VAL A 152 9.84 -11.13 -0.03
N ALA A 153 8.65 -11.30 0.55
CA ALA A 153 8.48 -11.76 1.92
C ALA A 153 9.10 -13.15 2.13
N LEU A 154 8.84 -14.12 1.23
CA LEU A 154 9.41 -15.46 1.30
C LEU A 154 10.95 -15.44 1.19
N GLY A 155 11.49 -14.65 0.26
CA GLY A 155 12.94 -14.48 0.14
C GLY A 155 13.57 -13.90 1.40
N PHE A 156 12.90 -12.90 2.01
CA PHE A 156 13.31 -12.31 3.28
C PHE A 156 13.28 -13.33 4.43
N TRP A 157 12.19 -14.10 4.54
CA TRP A 157 12.03 -15.14 5.56
C TRP A 157 13.12 -16.20 5.47
N TRP A 158 13.40 -16.69 4.26
CA TRP A 158 14.44 -17.68 4.03
C TRP A 158 15.81 -17.17 4.46
N ARG A 159 16.16 -15.93 4.10
CA ARG A 159 17.49 -15.36 4.37
C ARG A 159 17.69 -14.90 5.82
N PHE A 160 16.69 -14.29 6.45
CA PHE A 160 16.89 -13.60 7.73
C PHE A 160 16.13 -14.18 8.92
N VAL A 161 15.06 -14.94 8.69
CA VAL A 161 14.23 -15.49 9.78
C VAL A 161 14.55 -16.96 10.01
N LYS A 162 14.66 -17.75 8.93
CA LYS A 162 14.94 -19.19 9.01
C LYS A 162 16.40 -19.48 9.38
N GLN A 163 17.36 -18.79 8.74
CA GLN A 163 18.79 -19.03 9.02
C GLN A 163 19.19 -18.64 10.44
N ASN A 164 18.62 -17.57 11.00
CA ASN A 164 18.87 -17.17 12.39
C ASN A 164 18.30 -18.15 13.44
N LYS A 165 17.45 -19.12 13.04
CA LYS A 165 16.94 -20.19 13.91
C LYS A 165 17.72 -21.49 13.82
N GLN A 166 18.65 -21.63 12.86
CA GLN A 166 19.53 -22.81 12.78
C GLN A 166 20.65 -22.64 13.81
N PRO A 167 20.79 -23.52 14.82
CA PRO A 167 21.90 -23.44 15.74
C PRO A 167 23.21 -23.70 14.99
N ILE A 168 24.24 -22.91 15.29
CA ILE A 168 25.61 -23.12 14.81
C ILE A 168 25.99 -24.55 15.18
N SER A 169 26.04 -25.45 14.19
CA SER A 169 26.57 -26.80 14.37
C SER A 169 27.99 -26.65 14.92
N SER A 170 28.17 -27.05 16.18
CA SER A 170 29.45 -27.14 16.84
C SER A 170 30.34 -28.07 16.03
N LYS A 171 31.35 -27.51 15.36
CA LYS A 171 32.50 -28.30 14.90
C LYS A 171 33.06 -29.03 16.13
N PRO A 172 33.29 -30.35 16.07
CA PRO A 172 34.08 -31.00 17.10
C PRO A 172 35.49 -30.39 17.07
N LEU A 173 35.98 -30.04 18.25
CA LEU A 173 37.40 -29.75 18.48
C LEU A 173 38.12 -31.10 18.41
N ASP A 174 38.85 -31.31 17.32
CA ASP A 174 39.89 -32.34 17.24
C ASP A 174 41.12 -31.90 18.05
#